data_AF-A0A962GGI2-F1
#
_entry.id   AF-A0A962GGI2-F1
#
_cell.length_a   1.000
_cell.length_b   1.000
_cell.length_c   1.000
_cell.angle_alpha   90.00
_cell.angle_beta   90.00
_cell.angle_gamma   90.00
#
_symmetry.space_group_name_H-M   'P 1'
#
loop_
_entity.id
_entity.type
_entity.pdbx_description
1 polymer ?
#
loop_
_entity_poly.entity_id
_entity_poly.type
_entity_poly.pdbx_seq_one_letter_code
_entity_poly.pdbx_strand_id
1 'polypeptide(L)'
;MSIKSWNILLVLALLIVLSGGGYILYQNNQQKQAEIAKAQAEEQARIAEETQRKKQEQTALMQSFEDFLNNFLQDINTQVHEYKQARTVMDELLKPGNQSTPEYIIENARLAEGTVMSLQLQMEDILKQFEKANANLKPLIEKLTPDSQDHVRQTWNKIRNENAEKFMTFFELDQEVLSAQLKLIEFYKSHAQILHTDIENKRITFDDITLQEQEAMLRGKIMAAKATQKNLFKKI
;
A
#
# COMPACT_ATOMS: atom_id res chain seq x y z
N MET A 1 -47.94 -87.34 34.37
CA MET A 1 -47.79 -85.87 34.20
C MET A 1 -48.93 -85.41 33.29
N SER A 2 -49.75 -84.43 33.71
CA SER A 2 -51.00 -84.05 33.01
C SER A 2 -50.74 -83.16 31.78
N ILE A 3 -51.57 -83.24 30.74
CA ILE A 3 -51.50 -82.37 29.54
C ILE A 3 -51.51 -80.88 29.93
N LYS A 4 -52.19 -80.51 31.03
CA LYS A 4 -52.17 -79.14 31.58
C LYS A 4 -50.78 -78.69 32.08
N SER A 5 -49.98 -79.59 32.65
CA SER A 5 -48.62 -79.27 33.11
C SER A 5 -47.62 -79.07 31.97
N TRP A 6 -47.83 -79.71 30.82
CA TRP A 6 -47.00 -79.52 29.62
C TRP A 6 -47.26 -78.17 28.93
N ASN A 7 -48.53 -77.74 28.84
CA ASN A 7 -48.86 -76.43 28.27
C ASN A 7 -48.33 -75.26 29.10
N ILE A 8 -48.33 -75.38 30.43
CA ILE A 8 -47.78 -74.34 31.33
C ILE A 8 -46.25 -74.23 31.18
N LEU A 9 -45.54 -75.35 31.08
CA LEU A 9 -44.09 -75.38 30.86
C LEU A 9 -43.70 -74.81 29.48
N LEU A 10 -44.46 -75.10 28.43
CA LEU A 10 -44.23 -74.55 27.09
C LEU A 10 -44.47 -73.03 27.04
N VAL A 11 -45.50 -72.52 27.72
CA VAL A 11 -45.78 -71.07 27.80
C VAL A 11 -44.69 -70.33 28.59
N LEU A 12 -44.21 -70.91 29.71
CA LEU A 12 -43.10 -70.34 30.48
C LEU A 12 -41.77 -70.36 29.70
N ALA A 13 -41.48 -71.44 28.96
CA ALA A 13 -40.30 -71.51 28.10
C ALA A 13 -40.37 -70.50 26.94
N LEU A 14 -41.53 -70.31 26.31
CA LEU A 14 -41.75 -69.29 25.28
C LEU A 14 -41.59 -67.87 25.84
N LEU A 15 -42.07 -67.58 27.05
CA LEU A 15 -41.90 -66.29 27.73
C LEU A 15 -40.43 -65.98 28.04
N ILE A 16 -39.64 -66.99 28.45
CA ILE A 16 -38.19 -66.83 28.72
C ILE A 16 -37.40 -66.61 27.41
N VAL A 17 -37.74 -67.32 26.33
CA VAL A 17 -37.11 -67.15 25.01
C VAL A 17 -37.49 -65.80 24.37
N LEU A 18 -38.74 -65.36 24.50
CA LEU A 18 -39.20 -64.07 23.98
C LEU A 18 -38.66 -62.87 24.79
N SER A 19 -38.52 -63.00 26.12
CA SER A 19 -37.92 -61.97 26.97
C SER A 19 -36.39 -61.88 26.82
N GLY A 20 -35.69 -63.02 26.66
CA GLY A 20 -34.25 -63.07 26.36
C GLY A 20 -33.91 -62.53 24.97
N GLY A 21 -34.69 -62.90 23.95
CA GLY A 21 -34.54 -62.38 22.58
C GLY A 21 -34.83 -60.88 22.48
N GLY A 22 -35.84 -60.38 23.20
CA GLY A 22 -36.16 -58.96 23.29
C GLY A 22 -35.07 -58.14 23.98
N TYR A 23 -34.43 -58.68 25.03
CA TYR A 23 -33.32 -58.02 25.72
C TYR A 23 -32.06 -57.89 24.84
N ILE A 24 -31.71 -58.95 24.08
CA ILE A 24 -30.57 -58.91 23.14
C ILE A 24 -30.85 -57.93 21.99
N LEU A 25 -32.06 -57.90 21.45
CA LEU A 25 -32.46 -56.93 20.42
C LEU A 25 -32.44 -55.49 20.97
N TYR A 26 -32.88 -55.27 22.20
CA TYR A 26 -32.84 -53.95 22.86
C TYR A 26 -31.41 -53.48 23.12
N GLN A 27 -30.52 -54.35 23.62
CA GLN A 27 -29.09 -54.05 23.78
C GLN A 27 -28.41 -53.72 22.45
N ASN A 28 -28.67 -54.50 21.41
CA ASN A 28 -28.07 -54.29 20.09
C ASN A 28 -28.59 -52.99 19.44
N ASN A 29 -29.85 -52.63 19.67
CA ASN A 29 -30.42 -51.36 19.22
C ASN A 29 -29.84 -50.15 20.00
N GLN A 30 -29.61 -50.29 21.32
CA GLN A 30 -28.91 -49.28 22.11
C GLN A 30 -27.45 -49.08 21.66
N GLN A 31 -26.72 -50.17 21.38
CA GLN A 31 -25.34 -50.09 20.87
C GLN A 31 -25.27 -49.38 19.52
N LYS A 32 -26.18 -49.69 18.59
CA LYS A 32 -26.28 -48.98 17.31
C LYS A 32 -26.61 -47.50 17.49
N GLN A 33 -27.51 -47.14 18.41
CA GLN A 33 -27.80 -45.74 18.70
C GLN A 33 -26.59 -45.00 19.30
N ALA A 34 -25.83 -45.66 20.18
CA ALA A 34 -24.60 -45.11 20.75
C ALA A 34 -23.51 -44.91 19.69
N GLU A 35 -23.34 -45.85 18.75
CA GLU A 35 -22.40 -45.72 17.63
C GLU A 35 -22.81 -44.59 16.67
N ILE A 36 -24.10 -44.46 16.34
CA ILE A 36 -24.62 -43.36 15.52
C ILE A 36 -24.41 -42.01 16.22
N ALA A 37 -24.69 -41.92 17.51
CA ALA A 37 -24.48 -40.71 18.30
C ALA A 37 -22.99 -40.34 18.38
N LYS A 38 -22.10 -41.34 18.53
CA LYS A 38 -20.65 -41.14 18.52
C LYS A 38 -20.15 -40.64 17.16
N ALA A 39 -20.60 -41.25 16.06
CA ALA A 39 -20.25 -40.82 14.71
C ALA A 39 -20.76 -39.41 14.39
N GLN A 40 -21.96 -39.04 14.86
CA GLN A 40 -22.50 -37.68 14.74
C GLN A 40 -21.69 -36.66 15.56
N ALA A 41 -21.27 -37.04 16.78
CA ALA A 41 -20.44 -36.18 17.63
C ALA A 41 -19.03 -35.97 17.04
N GLU A 42 -18.42 -37.02 16.48
CA GLU A 42 -17.12 -36.95 15.79
C GLU A 42 -17.22 -36.07 14.53
N GLU A 43 -18.29 -36.21 13.75
CA GLU A 43 -18.55 -35.36 12.57
C GLU A 43 -18.76 -33.90 12.96
N GLN A 44 -19.54 -33.62 14.01
CA GLN A 44 -19.73 -32.26 14.53
C GLN A 44 -18.44 -31.67 15.08
N ALA A 45 -17.61 -32.45 15.77
CA ALA A 45 -16.30 -32.01 16.24
C ALA A 45 -15.37 -31.66 15.06
N ARG A 46 -15.35 -32.49 14.01
CA ARG A 46 -14.58 -32.24 12.78
C ARG A 46 -15.04 -30.98 12.06
N ILE A 47 -16.35 -30.78 11.91
CA ILE A 47 -16.92 -29.56 11.30
C ILE A 47 -16.57 -28.33 12.14
N ALA A 48 -16.65 -28.43 13.46
CA ALA A 48 -16.30 -27.34 14.37
C ALA A 48 -14.80 -26.97 14.26
N GLU A 49 -13.92 -27.97 14.23
CA GLU A 49 -12.48 -27.77 14.06
C GLU A 49 -12.16 -27.14 12.69
N GLU A 50 -12.77 -27.64 11.61
CA GLU A 50 -12.60 -27.09 10.27
C GLU A 50 -13.13 -25.64 10.17
N THR A 51 -14.26 -25.35 10.81
CA THR A 51 -14.83 -24.00 10.88
C THR A 51 -13.91 -23.06 11.64
N GLN A 52 -13.34 -23.52 12.76
CA GLN A 52 -12.40 -22.73 13.54
C GLN A 52 -11.10 -22.47 12.77
N ARG A 53 -10.57 -23.48 12.07
CA ARG A 53 -9.39 -23.32 11.21
C ARG A 53 -9.64 -22.32 10.09
N LYS A 54 -10.76 -22.44 9.38
CA LYS A 54 -11.16 -21.49 8.32
C LYS A 54 -11.28 -20.06 8.85
N LYS A 55 -11.85 -19.89 10.05
CA LYS A 55 -11.94 -18.58 10.70
C LYS A 55 -10.56 -17.99 11.02
N GLN A 56 -9.64 -18.81 11.54
CA GLN A 56 -8.27 -18.39 11.81
C GLN A 56 -7.52 -18.02 10.52
N GLU A 57 -7.65 -18.84 9.47
CA GLU A 57 -7.09 -18.57 8.14
C GLU A 57 -7.62 -17.24 7.57
N GLN A 58 -8.91 -16.97 7.71
CA GLN A 58 -9.52 -15.71 7.28
C GLN A 58 -8.99 -14.51 8.07
N THR A 59 -8.87 -14.62 9.40
CA THR A 59 -8.28 -13.57 10.23
C THR A 59 -6.82 -13.30 9.87
N ALA A 60 -6.02 -14.34 9.65
CA ALA A 60 -4.63 -14.21 9.23
C ALA A 60 -4.50 -13.56 7.84
N LEU A 61 -5.41 -13.89 6.92
CA LEU A 61 -5.47 -13.25 5.61
C LEU A 61 -5.82 -11.77 5.71
N MET A 62 -6.81 -11.41 6.53
CA MET A 62 -7.17 -10.01 6.78
C MET A 62 -5.99 -9.21 7.35
N GLN A 63 -5.29 -9.77 8.34
CA GLN A 63 -4.07 -9.15 8.88
C GLN A 63 -3.01 -8.95 7.80
N SER A 64 -2.82 -9.94 6.92
CA SER A 64 -1.85 -9.83 5.81
C SER A 64 -2.19 -8.70 4.83
N PHE A 65 -3.49 -8.45 4.58
CA PHE A 65 -3.93 -7.31 3.78
C PHE A 65 -3.68 -5.98 4.49
N GLU A 66 -3.95 -5.90 5.79
CA GLU A 66 -3.68 -4.71 6.59
C GLU A 66 -2.19 -4.38 6.64
N ASP A 67 -1.36 -5.38 6.90
CA ASP A 67 0.11 -5.25 6.90
C ASP A 67 0.61 -4.79 5.52
N PHE A 68 0.07 -5.35 4.44
CA PHE A 68 0.37 -4.91 3.07
C PHE A 68 0.06 -3.43 2.86
N LEU A 69 -1.15 -2.99 3.23
CA LEU A 69 -1.58 -1.60 3.05
C LEU A 69 -0.73 -0.63 3.89
N ASN A 70 -0.47 -1.00 5.14
CA ASN A 70 0.34 -0.19 6.06
C ASN A 70 1.77 -0.04 5.54
N ASN A 71 2.40 -1.13 5.09
CA ASN A 71 3.74 -1.10 4.53
C ASN A 71 3.78 -0.27 3.24
N PHE A 72 2.81 -0.43 2.35
CA PHE A 72 2.72 0.36 1.12
C PHE A 72 2.60 1.87 1.41
N LEU A 73 1.71 2.25 2.33
CA LEU A 73 1.53 3.65 2.72
C LEU A 73 2.78 4.22 3.40
N GLN A 74 3.44 3.42 4.25
CA GLN A 74 4.68 3.81 4.92
C GLN A 74 5.82 4.02 3.91
N ASP A 75 6.01 3.10 2.97
CA ASP A 75 7.03 3.19 1.91
C ASP A 75 6.83 4.48 1.09
N ILE A 76 5.60 4.72 0.61
CA ILE A 76 5.25 5.95 -0.13
C ILE A 76 5.50 7.20 0.71
N ASN A 77 5.02 7.23 1.96
CA ASN A 77 5.15 8.41 2.80
C ASN A 77 6.61 8.75 3.09
N THR A 78 7.44 7.74 3.33
CA THR A 78 8.88 7.90 3.58
C THR A 78 9.55 8.51 2.35
N GLN A 79 9.33 7.94 1.16
CA GLN A 79 9.96 8.43 -0.07
C GLN A 79 9.48 9.84 -0.45
N VAL A 80 8.18 10.13 -0.29
CA VAL A 80 7.63 11.47 -0.52
C VAL A 80 8.21 12.49 0.47
N HIS A 81 8.46 12.08 1.71
CA HIS A 81 9.09 12.94 2.71
C HIS A 81 10.53 13.28 2.33
N GLU A 82 11.34 12.26 1.99
CA GLU A 82 12.72 12.44 1.52
C GLU A 82 12.79 13.32 0.27
N TYR A 83 11.89 13.07 -0.69
CA TYR A 83 11.75 13.89 -1.88
C TYR A 83 11.46 15.37 -1.55
N LYS A 84 10.53 15.64 -0.61
CA LYS A 84 10.23 17.02 -0.18
C LYS A 84 11.42 17.71 0.50
N GLN A 85 12.21 16.97 1.28
CA GLN A 85 13.42 17.50 1.89
C GLN A 85 14.45 17.89 0.82
N ALA A 86 14.75 16.97 -0.10
CA ALA A 86 15.65 17.24 -1.23
C ALA A 86 15.14 18.39 -2.12
N ARG A 87 13.81 18.47 -2.31
CA ARG A 87 13.18 19.54 -3.09
C ARG A 87 13.38 20.93 -2.48
N THR A 88 13.42 21.01 -1.15
CA THR A 88 13.66 22.26 -0.42
C THR A 88 15.09 22.75 -0.65
N VAL A 89 16.07 21.85 -0.78
CA VAL A 89 17.46 22.23 -1.12
C VAL A 89 17.48 23.05 -2.40
N MET A 90 16.76 22.66 -3.46
CA MET A 90 16.69 23.43 -4.72
C MET A 90 16.14 24.85 -4.53
N ASP A 91 15.19 25.05 -3.61
CA ASP A 91 14.66 26.38 -3.30
C ASP A 91 15.66 27.22 -2.49
N GLU A 92 16.42 26.58 -1.59
CA GLU A 92 17.49 27.22 -0.83
C GLU A 92 18.64 27.69 -1.73
N LEU A 93 19.04 26.89 -2.72
CA LEU A 93 20.15 27.25 -3.63
C LEU A 93 19.90 28.56 -4.37
N LEU A 94 18.64 28.91 -4.64
CA LEU A 94 18.28 30.16 -5.33
C LEU A 94 18.19 31.39 -4.43
N LYS A 95 18.39 31.23 -3.11
CA LYS A 95 18.36 32.36 -2.19
C LYS A 95 19.60 33.24 -2.38
N PRO A 96 19.44 34.57 -2.39
CA PRO A 96 20.55 35.52 -2.53
C PRO A 96 21.69 35.26 -1.55
N GLY A 97 21.42 34.94 -0.28
CA GLY A 97 22.46 34.65 0.71
C GLY A 97 23.41 33.50 0.31
N ASN A 98 22.90 32.53 -0.44
CA ASN A 98 23.69 31.40 -0.96
C ASN A 98 24.43 31.75 -2.27
N GLN A 99 24.17 32.92 -2.85
CA GLN A 99 24.78 33.41 -4.09
C GLN A 99 25.73 34.59 -3.83
N SER A 100 26.27 34.68 -2.61
CA SER A 100 27.04 35.84 -2.13
C SER A 100 28.47 35.93 -2.66
N THR A 101 29.04 34.82 -3.14
CA THR A 101 30.38 34.77 -3.72
C THR A 101 30.39 33.93 -5.01
N PRO A 102 31.30 34.20 -5.97
CA PRO A 102 31.46 33.38 -7.15
C PRO A 102 31.70 31.89 -6.85
N GLU A 103 32.45 31.59 -5.79
CA GLU A 103 32.74 30.23 -5.35
C GLU A 103 31.45 29.50 -4.92
N TYR A 104 30.61 30.15 -4.13
CA TYR A 104 29.32 29.59 -3.71
C TYR A 104 28.37 29.41 -4.88
N ILE A 105 28.35 30.34 -5.84
CA ILE A 105 27.52 30.22 -7.05
C ILE A 105 27.92 28.94 -7.83
N ILE A 106 29.21 28.71 -8.03
CA ILE A 106 29.73 27.54 -8.75
C ILE A 106 29.45 26.25 -7.98
N GLU A 107 29.69 26.22 -6.66
CA GLU A 107 29.41 25.06 -5.82
C GLU A 107 27.92 24.71 -5.81
N ASN A 108 27.06 25.72 -5.65
CA ASN A 108 25.61 25.54 -5.67
C ASN A 108 25.11 25.02 -7.01
N ALA A 109 25.73 25.43 -8.12
CA ALA A 109 25.37 24.90 -9.43
C ALA A 109 25.69 23.40 -9.56
N ARG A 110 26.87 22.97 -9.08
CA ARG A 110 27.21 21.54 -9.03
C ARG A 110 26.25 20.76 -8.13
N LEU A 111 25.90 21.32 -6.98
CA LEU A 111 24.94 20.72 -6.06
C LEU A 111 23.54 20.64 -6.68
N ALA A 112 23.11 21.67 -7.42
CA ALA A 112 21.83 21.69 -8.11
C ALA A 112 21.73 20.59 -9.17
N GLU A 113 22.76 20.44 -10.01
CA GLU A 113 22.84 19.39 -11.04
C GLU A 113 22.65 17.99 -10.41
N GLY A 114 23.39 17.69 -9.34
CA GLY A 114 23.26 16.42 -8.61
C GLY A 114 21.90 16.25 -7.92
N THR A 115 21.36 17.34 -7.35
CA THR A 115 20.06 17.32 -6.66
C THR A 115 18.91 17.07 -7.63
N VAL A 116 18.91 17.70 -8.82
CA VAL A 116 17.89 17.48 -9.85
C VAL A 116 17.91 16.02 -10.32
N MET A 117 19.10 15.47 -10.59
CA MET A 117 19.22 14.05 -10.97
C MET A 117 18.70 13.12 -9.86
N SER A 118 19.06 13.39 -8.60
CA SER A 118 18.56 12.62 -7.45
C SER A 118 17.04 12.71 -7.31
N LEU A 119 16.46 13.91 -7.49
CA LEU A 119 15.01 14.12 -7.42
C LEU A 119 14.29 13.35 -8.54
N GLN A 120 14.83 13.33 -9.76
CA GLN A 120 14.27 12.56 -10.87
C GLN A 120 14.23 11.06 -10.57
N LEU A 121 15.31 10.51 -10.02
CA LEU A 121 15.35 9.10 -9.60
C LEU A 121 14.31 8.82 -8.50
N GLN A 122 14.17 9.72 -7.53
CA GLN A 122 13.15 9.59 -6.48
C GLN A 122 11.72 9.63 -7.02
N MET A 123 11.43 10.47 -8.04
CA MET A 123 10.12 10.48 -8.71
C MET A 123 9.80 9.11 -9.32
N GLU A 124 10.77 8.51 -10.02
CA GLU A 124 10.62 7.17 -10.58
C GLU A 124 10.41 6.11 -9.51
N ASP A 125 11.18 6.16 -8.42
CA ASP A 125 11.13 5.17 -7.35
C ASP A 125 9.80 5.21 -6.58
N ILE A 126 9.21 6.40 -6.41
CA ILE A 126 7.87 6.58 -5.87
C ILE A 126 6.82 5.93 -6.79
N LEU A 127 6.93 6.14 -8.10
CA LEU A 127 6.01 5.51 -9.06
C LEU A 127 6.17 3.98 -9.11
N LYS A 128 7.40 3.47 -9.03
CA LYS A 128 7.70 2.02 -8.96
C LYS A 128 7.11 1.36 -7.71
N GLN A 129 6.82 2.08 -6.63
CA GLN A 129 6.13 1.48 -5.47
C GLN A 129 4.74 0.94 -5.82
N PHE A 130 4.03 1.56 -6.77
CA PHE A 130 2.72 1.04 -7.21
C PHE A 130 2.85 -0.30 -7.95
N GLU A 131 3.96 -0.51 -8.68
CA GLU A 131 4.26 -1.79 -9.34
C GLU A 131 4.68 -2.86 -8.33
N LYS A 132 5.54 -2.50 -7.37
CA LYS A 132 5.91 -3.38 -6.24
C LYS A 132 4.67 -3.79 -5.45
N ALA A 133 3.76 -2.84 -5.19
CA ALA A 133 2.52 -3.10 -4.49
C ALA A 133 1.61 -4.08 -5.27
N ASN A 134 1.54 -3.99 -6.60
CA ASN A 134 0.84 -5.00 -7.42
C ASN A 134 1.41 -6.41 -7.22
N ALA A 135 2.74 -6.52 -7.26
CA ALA A 135 3.41 -7.81 -7.11
C ALA A 135 3.14 -8.43 -5.72
N ASN A 136 3.16 -7.60 -4.68
CA ASN A 136 2.91 -8.01 -3.30
C ASN A 136 1.44 -8.34 -3.01
N LEU A 137 0.51 -7.64 -3.66
CA LEU A 137 -0.93 -7.85 -3.47
C LEU A 137 -1.44 -9.10 -4.18
N LYS A 138 -0.88 -9.44 -5.35
CA LYS A 138 -1.29 -10.60 -6.16
C LYS A 138 -1.42 -11.92 -5.37
N PRO A 139 -0.41 -12.38 -4.60
CA PRO A 139 -0.53 -13.63 -3.84
C PRO A 139 -1.54 -13.55 -2.67
N LEU A 140 -1.89 -12.35 -2.18
CA LEU A 140 -2.93 -12.19 -1.17
C LEU A 140 -4.32 -12.33 -1.80
N ILE A 141 -4.51 -11.76 -3.00
CA ILE A 141 -5.75 -11.89 -3.76
C ILE A 141 -5.99 -13.35 -4.12
N GLU A 142 -4.98 -14.10 -4.56
CA GLU A 142 -5.13 -15.51 -4.97
C GLU A 142 -5.66 -16.44 -3.85
N LYS A 143 -5.60 -16.02 -2.58
CA LYS A 143 -6.15 -16.74 -1.43
C LYS A 143 -7.65 -16.49 -1.19
N LEU A 144 -8.26 -15.54 -1.91
CA LEU A 144 -9.68 -15.19 -1.79
C LEU A 144 -10.57 -16.05 -2.69
N THR A 145 -11.88 -16.05 -2.43
CA THR A 145 -12.88 -16.63 -3.32
C THR A 145 -12.91 -15.89 -4.66
N PRO A 146 -13.27 -16.54 -5.79
CA PRO A 146 -13.29 -15.91 -7.11
C PRO A 146 -14.01 -14.54 -7.15
N ASP A 147 -15.21 -14.46 -6.57
CA ASP A 147 -15.98 -13.21 -6.50
C ASP A 147 -15.24 -12.10 -5.74
N SER A 148 -14.56 -12.46 -4.64
CA SER A 148 -13.78 -11.53 -3.84
C SER A 148 -12.49 -11.10 -4.57
N GLN A 149 -11.89 -12.00 -5.35
CA GLN A 149 -10.70 -11.67 -6.13
C GLN A 149 -10.97 -10.54 -7.11
N ASP A 150 -12.05 -10.66 -7.88
CA ASP A 150 -12.41 -9.66 -8.89
C ASP A 150 -12.72 -8.32 -8.24
N HIS A 151 -13.49 -8.32 -7.15
CA HIS A 151 -13.81 -7.10 -6.41
C HIS A 151 -12.55 -6.39 -5.86
N VAL A 152 -11.63 -7.13 -5.24
CA VAL A 152 -10.39 -6.56 -4.70
C VAL A 152 -9.47 -6.07 -5.82
N ARG A 153 -9.32 -6.82 -6.92
CA ARG A 153 -8.53 -6.38 -8.08
C ARG A 153 -9.06 -5.09 -8.68
N GLN A 154 -10.38 -4.98 -8.89
CA GLN A 154 -10.99 -3.78 -9.44
C GLN A 154 -10.82 -2.58 -8.52
N THR A 155 -11.07 -2.76 -7.23
CA THR A 155 -10.94 -1.70 -6.21
C THR A 155 -9.50 -1.21 -6.12
N TRP A 156 -8.55 -2.13 -6.04
CA TRP A 156 -7.12 -1.81 -6.03
C TRP A 156 -6.70 -1.08 -7.29
N ASN A 157 -7.05 -1.60 -8.48
CA ASN A 157 -6.68 -0.97 -9.74
C ASN A 157 -7.21 0.46 -9.86
N LYS A 158 -8.45 0.69 -9.42
CA LYS A 158 -9.04 2.04 -9.39
C LYS A 158 -8.22 2.98 -8.50
N ILE A 159 -8.04 2.63 -7.22
CA ILE A 159 -7.32 3.46 -6.25
C ILE A 159 -5.88 3.70 -6.70
N ARG A 160 -5.21 2.64 -7.16
CA ARG A 160 -3.84 2.69 -7.67
C ARG A 160 -3.72 3.65 -8.84
N ASN A 161 -4.59 3.52 -9.86
CA ASN A 161 -4.53 4.36 -11.06
C ASN A 161 -4.79 5.82 -10.71
N GLU A 162 -5.84 6.11 -9.93
CA GLU A 162 -6.17 7.47 -9.50
C GLU A 162 -5.01 8.13 -8.73
N ASN A 163 -4.33 7.39 -7.85
CA ASN A 163 -3.21 7.95 -7.09
C ASN A 163 -1.92 8.03 -7.91
N ALA A 164 -1.60 7.02 -8.72
CA ALA A 164 -0.44 7.06 -9.61
C ALA A 164 -0.55 8.22 -10.61
N GLU A 165 -1.73 8.47 -11.17
CA GLU A 165 -1.99 9.61 -12.06
C GLU A 165 -1.76 10.96 -11.37
N LYS A 166 -2.19 11.10 -10.11
CA LYS A 166 -1.91 12.30 -9.31
C LYS A 166 -0.41 12.51 -9.10
N PHE A 167 0.34 11.45 -8.79
CA PHE A 167 1.80 11.52 -8.66
C PHE A 167 2.49 11.86 -9.98
N MET A 168 2.10 11.22 -11.09
CA MET A 168 2.64 11.52 -12.42
C MET A 168 2.41 12.99 -12.77
N THR A 169 1.19 13.48 -12.63
CA THR A 169 0.85 14.87 -12.93
C THR A 169 1.61 15.85 -12.01
N PHE A 170 1.76 15.52 -10.72
CA PHE A 170 2.57 16.32 -9.80
C PHE A 170 4.03 16.39 -10.24
N PHE A 171 4.63 15.25 -10.58
CA PHE A 171 6.04 15.16 -10.95
C PHE A 171 6.34 15.80 -12.30
N GLU A 172 5.44 15.70 -13.28
CA GLU A 172 5.56 16.41 -14.56
C GLU A 172 5.67 17.92 -14.33
N LEU A 173 4.77 18.48 -13.52
CA LEU A 173 4.81 19.91 -13.20
C LEU A 173 6.03 20.28 -12.35
N ASP A 174 6.44 19.42 -11.41
CA ASP A 174 7.64 19.71 -10.62
C ASP A 174 8.92 19.65 -11.47
N GLN A 175 9.00 18.76 -12.47
CA GLN A 175 10.10 18.73 -13.42
C GLN A 175 10.22 20.04 -14.22
N GLU A 176 9.10 20.66 -14.60
CA GLU A 176 9.13 22.00 -15.21
C GLU A 176 9.73 23.04 -14.26
N VAL A 177 9.35 23.01 -12.98
CA VAL A 177 9.92 23.92 -11.98
C VAL A 177 11.40 23.65 -11.79
N LEU A 178 11.82 22.39 -11.61
CA LEU A 178 13.22 22.01 -11.44
C LEU A 178 14.07 22.42 -12.64
N SER A 179 13.57 22.22 -13.87
CA SER A 179 14.25 22.66 -15.09
C SER A 179 14.41 24.18 -15.15
N ALA A 180 13.36 24.92 -14.78
CA ALA A 180 13.44 26.39 -14.73
C ALA A 180 14.42 26.88 -13.65
N GLN A 181 14.47 26.21 -12.50
CA GLN A 181 15.41 26.51 -11.43
C GLN A 181 16.84 26.22 -11.85
N LEU A 182 17.10 25.07 -12.47
CA LEU A 182 18.42 24.69 -12.96
C LEU A 182 18.94 25.72 -13.98
N LYS A 183 18.10 26.15 -14.93
CA LYS A 183 18.45 27.20 -15.90
C LYS A 183 18.84 28.52 -15.25
N LEU A 184 18.16 28.92 -14.16
CA LEU A 184 18.51 30.14 -13.43
C LEU A 184 19.84 29.98 -12.67
N ILE A 185 20.07 28.82 -12.07
CA ILE A 185 21.33 28.51 -11.38
C ILE A 185 22.51 28.47 -12.38
N GLU A 186 22.32 27.86 -13.55
CA GLU A 186 23.29 27.87 -14.65
C GLU A 186 23.58 29.29 -15.14
N PHE A 187 22.55 30.13 -15.24
CA PHE A 187 22.71 31.55 -15.57
C PHE A 187 23.53 32.31 -14.52
N TYR A 188 23.34 32.03 -13.22
CA TYR A 188 24.19 32.60 -12.17
C TYR A 188 25.63 32.10 -12.30
N LYS A 189 25.83 30.80 -12.51
CA LYS A 189 27.16 30.20 -12.74
C LYS A 189 27.90 30.84 -13.92
N SER A 190 27.24 31.08 -15.05
CA SER A 190 27.87 31.69 -16.22
C SER A 190 28.24 33.17 -16.04
N HIS A 191 27.61 33.86 -15.07
CA HIS A 191 27.84 35.28 -14.80
C HIS A 191 28.35 35.55 -13.39
N ALA A 192 28.93 34.54 -12.73
CA ALA A 192 29.27 34.59 -11.31
C ALA A 192 30.20 35.76 -10.92
N GLN A 193 31.07 36.20 -11.84
CA GLN A 193 32.05 37.26 -11.60
C GLN A 193 31.46 38.68 -11.62
N ILE A 194 30.27 38.85 -12.20
CA ILE A 194 29.61 40.15 -12.38
C ILE A 194 28.23 40.20 -11.70
N LEU A 195 27.91 39.16 -10.95
CA LEU A 195 26.69 39.04 -10.16
C LEU A 195 26.93 39.71 -8.81
N HIS A 196 26.05 40.65 -8.44
CA HIS A 196 26.05 41.28 -7.13
C HIS A 196 24.87 40.77 -6.30
N THR A 197 25.12 40.50 -5.02
CA THR A 197 24.11 40.03 -4.08
C THR A 197 23.86 41.08 -3.02
N ASP A 198 22.64 41.60 -3.01
CA ASP A 198 22.12 42.46 -1.95
C ASP A 198 21.47 41.59 -0.87
N ILE A 199 22.25 41.31 0.18
CA ILE A 199 21.82 40.46 1.30
C ILE A 199 20.69 41.13 2.10
N GLU A 200 20.75 42.46 2.28
CA GLU A 200 19.78 43.20 3.08
C GLU A 200 18.40 43.19 2.43
N ASN A 201 18.35 43.47 1.12
CA ASN A 201 17.11 43.47 0.35
C ASN A 201 16.75 42.11 -0.22
N LYS A 202 17.59 41.08 -0.02
CA LYS A 202 17.45 39.72 -0.54
C LYS A 202 17.25 39.72 -2.05
N ARG A 203 18.18 40.33 -2.78
CA ARG A 203 18.13 40.44 -4.25
C ARG A 203 19.45 40.07 -4.89
N ILE A 204 19.36 39.61 -6.13
CA ILE A 204 20.49 39.42 -7.03
C ILE A 204 20.37 40.50 -8.09
N THR A 205 21.47 41.19 -8.38
CA THR A 205 21.52 42.31 -9.31
C THR A 205 22.70 42.20 -10.26
N PHE A 206 22.53 42.74 -11.46
CA PHE A 206 23.58 42.89 -12.46
C PHE A 206 23.69 44.36 -12.87
N ASP A 207 24.92 44.84 -13.09
CA ASP A 207 25.16 46.17 -13.64
C ASP A 207 24.73 46.26 -15.12
N ASP A 208 24.76 45.12 -15.83
CA ASP A 208 24.25 44.98 -17.18
C ASP A 208 22.71 44.79 -17.17
N ILE A 209 22.01 45.74 -17.78
CA ILE A 209 20.54 45.74 -17.86
C ILE A 209 19.98 44.52 -18.62
N THR A 210 20.68 44.02 -19.64
CA THR A 210 20.25 42.86 -20.42
C THR A 210 20.32 41.60 -19.57
N LEU A 211 21.38 41.46 -18.76
CA LEU A 211 21.50 40.35 -17.80
C LEU A 211 20.45 40.46 -16.70
N GLN A 212 20.17 41.67 -16.22
CA GLN A 212 19.11 41.91 -15.22
C GLN A 212 17.72 41.53 -15.75
N GLU A 213 17.40 41.85 -17.02
CA GLU A 213 16.15 41.47 -17.67
C GLU A 213 16.06 39.95 -17.89
N GLN A 214 17.16 39.31 -18.30
CA GLN A 214 17.22 37.86 -18.48
C GLN A 214 17.00 37.12 -17.15
N GLU A 215 17.61 37.60 -16.07
CA GLU A 215 17.43 37.09 -14.72
C GLU A 215 15.94 37.15 -14.30
N ALA A 216 15.32 38.33 -14.47
CA ALA A 216 13.93 38.55 -14.10
C ALA A 216 12.98 37.64 -14.90
N MET A 217 13.28 37.43 -16.20
CA MET A 217 12.54 36.52 -17.06
C MET A 217 12.65 35.06 -16.59
N LEU A 218 13.85 34.61 -16.21
CA LEU A 218 14.06 33.26 -15.68
C LEU A 218 13.36 33.06 -14.32
N ARG A 219 13.43 34.04 -13.41
CA ARG A 219 12.63 34.03 -12.17
C ARG A 219 11.13 34.00 -12.46
N GLY A 220 10.67 34.78 -13.42
CA GLY A 220 9.28 34.80 -13.88
C GLY A 220 8.79 33.43 -14.35
N LYS A 221 9.63 32.68 -15.10
CA LYS A 221 9.33 31.29 -15.51
C LYS A 221 9.15 30.36 -14.32
N ILE A 222 10.02 30.45 -13.31
CA ILE A 222 9.88 29.66 -12.08
C ILE A 222 8.57 29.98 -11.36
N MET A 223 8.24 31.27 -11.22
CA MET A 223 6.99 31.70 -10.58
C MET A 223 5.75 31.22 -11.34
N ALA A 224 5.79 31.29 -12.68
CA ALA A 224 4.70 30.79 -13.52
C ALA A 224 4.52 29.27 -13.38
N ALA A 225 5.62 28.49 -13.44
CA ALA A 225 5.58 27.05 -13.26
C ALA A 225 5.03 26.66 -11.87
N LYS A 226 5.51 27.31 -10.80
CA LYS A 226 4.98 27.10 -9.43
C LYS A 226 3.50 27.49 -9.31
N ALA A 227 3.06 28.53 -10.01
CA ALA A 227 1.65 28.94 -10.01
C ALA A 227 0.76 27.90 -10.73
N THR A 228 1.20 27.36 -11.87
CA THR A 228 0.53 26.27 -12.58
C THR A 228 0.39 25.04 -11.67
N GLN A 229 1.49 24.62 -11.04
CA GLN A 229 1.51 23.53 -10.06
C GLN A 229 0.47 23.77 -8.96
N LYS A 230 0.50 24.93 -8.30
CA LYS A 230 -0.44 25.29 -7.22
C LYS A 230 -1.90 25.30 -7.66
N ASN A 231 -2.20 25.77 -8.88
CA ASN A 231 -3.57 25.86 -9.38
C ASN A 231 -4.18 24.49 -9.70
N LEU A 232 -3.36 23.52 -10.10
CA LEU A 232 -3.81 22.16 -10.30
C LEU A 232 -4.28 21.53 -8.97
N PHE A 233 -3.50 21.66 -7.90
CA PHE A 233 -3.84 21.13 -6.57
C PHE A 233 -4.98 21.84 -5.84
N LYS A 234 -5.51 22.94 -6.40
CA LYS A 234 -6.74 23.57 -5.92
C LYS A 234 -8.00 23.03 -6.59
N LYS A 235 -7.85 22.37 -7.74
CA LYS A 235 -8.97 21.85 -8.55
C LYS A 235 -9.21 20.35 -8.33
N ILE A 236 -8.22 19.66 -7.75
CA ILE A 236 -8.28 18.27 -7.28
C ILE A 236 -8.73 18.28 -5.82
#